data_AF-A0AAD0GFA4-F1
#
_entry.id   AF-A0AAD0GFA4-F1
#
_cell.length_a   1.000
_cell.length_b   1.000
_cell.length_c   1.000
_cell.angle_alpha   90.00
_cell.angle_beta   90.00
_cell.angle_gamma   90.00
#
_symmetry.space_group_name_H-M   'P 1'
#
loop_
_entity.id
_entity.type
_entity.pdbx_description
1 polymer ?
#
loop_
_entity_poly.entity_id
_entity_poly.type
_entity_poly.pdbx_seq_one_letter_code
_entity_poly.pdbx_strand_id
1 'polypeptide(L)'
;MGILKPGLLLTAFVLTACGGGSGGGGGGGDSTPPVTTAPVQTDNGNTGTTPETPATAPVSLTTGGTLSGWTYTTPEGREYVMRGTGISAGLVQTQRLTRDDRSPVSSTSWCCGRMSYTTFGTWTQYEKGQHEVFYTGDATLAANVPTQGTATYVGHGMRENILSDASFNIDFAAKTINGTIAGNDTFGSEIAMQGNIANGGFTGNAQSGGQAGTFTGHFNGPTAEELGGLAQFADTTKNASFGATRQ
;
A
#
# COMPACT_ATOMS: atom_id res chain seq x y z
N MET A 1 5.58 -53.67 -2.64
CA MET A 1 4.47 -53.32 -1.72
C MET A 1 4.31 -51.81 -1.80
N GLY A 2 3.29 -51.18 -2.38
CA GLY A 2 1.91 -51.58 -2.64
C GLY A 2 1.04 -50.34 -2.34
N ILE A 3 1.12 -49.35 -3.24
CA ILE A 3 0.16 -48.31 -3.64
C ILE A 3 -0.92 -47.86 -2.62
N LEU A 4 -0.91 -46.57 -2.23
CA LEU A 4 -2.10 -45.83 -1.79
C LEU A 4 -2.42 -44.71 -2.79
N LYS A 5 -3.66 -44.72 -3.30
CA LYS A 5 -4.28 -43.70 -4.18
C LYS A 5 -4.97 -42.60 -3.33
N PRO A 6 -4.96 -41.32 -3.73
CA PRO A 6 -5.88 -40.33 -3.20
C PRO A 6 -7.18 -40.30 -4.04
N GLY A 7 -8.31 -40.37 -3.33
CA GLY A 7 -9.66 -40.29 -3.89
C GLY A 7 -10.06 -38.86 -4.25
N LEU A 8 -10.66 -38.73 -5.43
CA LEU A 8 -11.22 -37.51 -6.00
C LEU A 8 -12.64 -37.31 -5.44
N LEU A 9 -12.88 -36.24 -4.68
CA LEU A 9 -14.21 -35.82 -4.21
C LEU A 9 -14.75 -34.74 -5.15
N LEU A 10 -15.73 -35.09 -5.98
CA LEU A 10 -16.58 -34.14 -6.72
C LEU A 10 -17.72 -33.69 -5.80
N THR A 11 -17.86 -32.38 -5.61
CA THR A 11 -19.03 -31.78 -4.96
C THR A 11 -19.79 -30.95 -5.99
N ALA A 12 -20.97 -31.42 -6.38
CA ALA A 12 -21.93 -30.67 -7.19
C ALA A 12 -23.01 -30.09 -6.26
N PHE A 13 -23.21 -28.77 -6.29
CA PHE A 13 -24.36 -28.12 -5.66
C PHE A 13 -25.41 -27.79 -6.72
N VAL A 14 -26.62 -28.25 -6.45
CA VAL A 14 -27.84 -28.16 -7.27
C VAL A 14 -28.49 -26.79 -7.10
N LEU A 15 -28.93 -26.19 -8.20
CA LEU A 15 -29.76 -24.98 -8.25
C LEU A 15 -31.21 -25.32 -7.89
N THR A 16 -31.82 -24.56 -6.98
CA THR A 16 -33.25 -24.62 -6.65
C THR A 16 -33.86 -23.23 -6.63
N ALA A 17 -34.81 -22.99 -7.54
CA ALA A 17 -35.95 -22.05 -7.48
C ALA A 17 -36.46 -21.90 -8.93
N CYS A 18 -37.74 -21.81 -9.28
CA CYS A 18 -38.92 -21.42 -8.52
C CYS A 18 -40.14 -22.10 -9.15
N GLY A 19 -41.07 -22.58 -8.32
CA GLY A 19 -42.40 -23.01 -8.76
C GLY A 19 -43.35 -21.82 -8.89
N GLY A 20 -44.43 -22.02 -9.67
CA GLY A 20 -45.59 -21.13 -9.68
C GLY A 20 -46.34 -21.20 -11.00
N GLY A 21 -47.37 -22.04 -11.07
CA GLY A 21 -48.29 -22.12 -12.21
C GLY A 21 -49.64 -21.47 -11.95
N SER A 22 -50.27 -21.02 -13.03
CA SER A 22 -51.72 -20.82 -13.28
C SER A 22 -51.86 -20.64 -14.81
N GLY A 23 -52.56 -21.48 -15.61
CA GLY A 23 -54.00 -21.69 -15.68
C GLY A 23 -54.73 -20.38 -16.05
N GLY A 24 -55.37 -20.11 -17.19
CA GLY A 24 -55.77 -20.84 -18.40
C GLY A 24 -57.06 -20.17 -18.94
N GLY A 25 -57.17 -19.88 -20.25
CA GLY A 25 -58.47 -19.66 -20.93
C GLY A 25 -58.71 -18.38 -21.76
N GLY A 26 -58.40 -18.47 -23.07
CA GLY A 26 -59.27 -18.14 -24.22
C GLY A 26 -59.91 -16.75 -24.44
N GLY A 27 -59.62 -16.15 -25.61
CA GLY A 27 -60.48 -15.15 -26.26
C GLY A 27 -59.73 -14.22 -27.22
N GLY A 28 -59.83 -14.47 -28.53
CA GLY A 28 -59.12 -13.72 -29.58
C GLY A 28 -59.63 -12.31 -29.84
N GLY A 29 -58.73 -11.46 -30.34
CA GLY A 29 -58.98 -10.11 -30.83
C GLY A 29 -57.67 -9.44 -31.22
N ASP A 30 -57.40 -9.37 -32.52
CA ASP A 30 -56.23 -8.73 -33.12
C ASP A 30 -56.27 -7.22 -32.88
N SER A 31 -55.26 -6.64 -32.22
CA SER A 31 -55.09 -5.19 -32.04
C SER A 31 -53.65 -4.87 -31.65
N THR A 32 -52.86 -4.43 -32.62
CA THR A 32 -51.54 -3.80 -32.43
C THR A 32 -51.69 -2.45 -31.72
N PRO A 33 -50.99 -2.18 -30.60
CA PRO A 33 -51.01 -0.87 -29.94
C PRO A 33 -50.06 0.15 -30.60
N PRO A 34 -50.30 1.47 -30.44
CA PRO A 34 -49.57 2.53 -31.11
C PRO A 34 -48.23 2.87 -30.41
N VAL A 35 -47.32 3.46 -31.20
CA VAL A 35 -46.06 4.07 -30.76
C VAL A 35 -46.34 5.34 -29.98
N THR A 36 -45.80 5.47 -28.77
CA THR A 36 -45.84 6.72 -27.99
C THR A 36 -44.42 7.09 -27.52
N THR A 37 -43.99 8.28 -27.95
CA THR A 37 -42.73 8.97 -27.63
C THR A 37 -42.53 9.17 -26.12
N ALA A 38 -41.28 8.99 -25.67
CA ALA A 38 -40.84 9.33 -24.32
C ALA A 38 -41.04 10.82 -24.01
N PRO A 39 -41.44 11.20 -22.79
CA PRO A 39 -41.49 12.61 -22.41
C PRO A 39 -40.06 13.13 -22.16
N VAL A 40 -39.72 14.21 -22.84
CA VAL A 40 -38.60 15.08 -22.49
C VAL A 40 -39.06 15.96 -21.32
N GLN A 41 -38.33 15.92 -20.20
CA GLN A 41 -38.38 16.98 -19.20
C GLN A 41 -36.97 17.54 -19.02
N THR A 42 -36.86 18.85 -19.25
CA THR A 42 -35.69 19.70 -19.13
C THR A 42 -35.32 20.00 -17.68
N ASP A 43 -34.02 19.82 -17.40
CA ASP A 43 -33.09 20.48 -16.48
C ASP A 43 -33.54 20.99 -15.11
N ASN A 44 -32.81 20.61 -14.07
CA ASN A 44 -32.46 21.53 -12.99
C ASN A 44 -31.13 21.10 -12.37
N GLY A 45 -30.09 21.85 -12.72
CA GLY A 45 -28.71 21.65 -12.31
C GLY A 45 -28.53 21.32 -10.83
N ASN A 46 -28.01 20.12 -10.60
CA ASN A 46 -27.20 19.83 -9.42
C ASN A 46 -26.03 18.98 -9.91
N THR A 47 -24.96 19.61 -10.37
CA THR A 47 -23.65 18.97 -10.45
C THR A 47 -23.18 18.74 -9.01
N GLY A 48 -23.79 17.76 -8.36
CA GLY A 48 -23.14 17.08 -7.26
C GLY A 48 -21.88 16.49 -7.85
N THR A 49 -20.76 17.17 -7.65
CA THR A 49 -19.45 16.60 -7.94
C THR A 49 -19.32 15.42 -6.99
N THR A 50 -19.76 14.23 -7.41
CA THR A 50 -19.22 12.99 -6.88
C THR A 50 -17.71 13.17 -7.01
N PRO A 51 -16.94 13.19 -5.91
CA PRO A 51 -15.50 13.30 -6.03
C PRO A 51 -15.06 12.14 -6.91
N GLU A 52 -14.63 12.46 -8.13
CA GLU A 52 -14.16 11.45 -9.07
C GLU A 52 -12.96 10.80 -8.40
N THR A 53 -13.07 9.51 -8.10
CA THR A 53 -11.97 8.77 -7.51
C THR A 53 -10.81 8.84 -8.49
N PRO A 54 -9.62 9.32 -8.09
CA PRO A 54 -8.53 9.52 -9.04
C PRO A 54 -8.25 8.23 -9.83
N ALA A 55 -8.23 8.37 -11.15
CA ALA A 55 -7.99 7.24 -12.06
C ALA A 55 -6.53 6.74 -12.03
N THR A 56 -5.62 7.51 -11.43
CA THR A 56 -4.18 7.21 -11.39
C THR A 56 -3.79 6.68 -10.02
N ALA A 57 -2.96 5.62 -9.99
CA ALA A 57 -2.41 5.08 -8.76
C ALA A 57 -1.54 6.13 -8.03
N PRO A 58 -1.52 6.14 -6.69
CA PRO A 58 -0.62 7.00 -5.94
C PRO A 58 0.85 6.70 -6.25
N VAL A 59 1.70 7.71 -6.15
CA VAL A 59 3.12 7.61 -6.51
C VAL A 59 3.98 7.25 -5.30
N SER A 60 5.01 6.45 -5.56
CA SER A 60 6.09 6.17 -4.61
C SER A 60 6.88 7.44 -4.28
N LEU A 61 7.48 7.51 -3.07
CA LEU A 61 8.13 8.72 -2.58
C LEU A 61 9.53 8.46 -2.02
N THR A 62 10.37 9.48 -2.15
CA THR A 62 11.66 9.58 -1.50
C THR A 62 11.91 11.02 -1.04
N THR A 63 12.65 11.18 0.06
CA THR A 63 13.08 12.50 0.53
C THR A 63 14.29 13.05 -0.24
N GLY A 64 15.02 12.18 -0.95
CA GLY A 64 16.16 12.58 -1.78
C GLY A 64 16.57 11.49 -2.77
N GLY A 65 17.09 11.91 -3.92
CA GLY A 65 17.35 11.01 -5.05
C GLY A 65 16.10 10.85 -5.92
N THR A 66 16.02 9.75 -6.67
CA THR A 66 14.87 9.45 -7.55
C THR A 66 14.47 7.98 -7.48
N LEU A 67 13.20 7.71 -7.80
CA LEU A 67 12.65 6.36 -7.90
C LEU A 67 12.13 6.13 -9.32
N SER A 68 12.45 4.96 -9.88
CA SER A 68 11.88 4.46 -11.14
C SER A 68 11.55 2.98 -10.98
N GLY A 69 10.27 2.68 -10.75
CA GLY A 69 9.82 1.33 -10.36
C GLY A 69 10.56 0.84 -9.12
N TRP A 70 11.34 -0.22 -9.27
CA TRP A 70 12.12 -0.85 -8.19
C TRP A 70 13.57 -0.34 -8.10
N THR A 71 13.92 0.68 -8.88
CA THR A 71 15.26 1.27 -8.90
C THR A 71 15.25 2.55 -8.09
N TYR A 72 16.16 2.64 -7.12
CA TYR A 72 16.46 3.87 -6.39
C TYR A 72 17.79 4.44 -6.87
N THR A 73 17.80 5.70 -7.28
CA THR A 73 19.00 6.44 -7.64
C THR A 73 19.30 7.44 -6.53
N THR A 74 20.46 7.32 -5.88
CA THR A 74 20.85 8.20 -4.77
C THR A 74 21.02 9.65 -5.25
N PRO A 75 21.04 10.64 -4.34
CA PRO A 75 21.41 12.01 -4.68
C PRO A 75 22.79 12.14 -5.36
N GLU A 76 23.67 11.15 -5.20
CA GLU A 76 25.00 11.09 -5.82
C GLU A 76 25.00 10.33 -7.16
N GLY A 77 23.83 9.96 -7.68
CA GLY A 77 23.67 9.33 -9.00
C GLY A 77 23.97 7.83 -9.03
N ARG A 78 24.07 7.15 -7.88
CA ARG A 78 24.27 5.70 -7.83
C ARG A 78 22.94 4.98 -7.83
N GLU A 79 22.80 4.00 -8.73
CA GLU A 79 21.57 3.24 -8.89
C GLU A 79 21.60 1.92 -8.11
N TYR A 80 20.47 1.60 -7.50
CA TYR A 80 20.23 0.38 -6.74
C TYR A 80 18.92 -0.25 -7.21
N VAL A 81 19.01 -1.37 -7.90
CA VAL A 81 17.83 -2.19 -8.23
C VAL A 81 17.47 -3.00 -6.98
N MET A 82 16.40 -2.60 -6.31
CA MET A 82 16.05 -3.13 -5.00
C MET A 82 15.35 -4.49 -5.08
N ARG A 83 14.78 -4.83 -6.25
CA ARG A 83 14.23 -6.15 -6.58
C ARG A 83 14.93 -6.73 -7.79
N GLY A 84 15.73 -7.77 -7.58
CA GLY A 84 16.32 -8.58 -8.66
C GLY A 84 15.39 -9.70 -9.16
N THR A 85 15.87 -10.54 -10.07
CA THR A 85 15.15 -11.72 -10.60
C THR A 85 15.13 -12.93 -9.66
N GLY A 86 15.44 -12.75 -8.37
CA GLY A 86 15.59 -13.84 -7.40
C GLY A 86 15.13 -13.43 -6.00
N ILE A 87 14.47 -14.36 -5.30
CA ILE A 87 13.99 -14.19 -3.92
C ILE A 87 15.20 -14.30 -2.99
N SER A 88 15.79 -13.18 -2.56
CA SER A 88 16.72 -13.19 -1.44
C SER A 88 15.93 -13.10 -0.13
N ALA A 89 15.89 -14.17 0.66
CA ALA A 89 15.23 -14.24 1.96
C ALA A 89 15.96 -13.46 3.08
N GLY A 90 16.60 -12.33 2.75
CA GLY A 90 17.21 -11.43 3.72
C GLY A 90 16.21 -10.38 4.20
N LEU A 91 16.19 -10.09 5.51
CA LEU A 91 15.34 -9.04 6.08
C LEU A 91 15.79 -7.65 5.59
N VAL A 92 17.10 -7.38 5.54
CA VAL A 92 17.69 -6.12 5.08
C VAL A 92 18.84 -6.40 4.14
N GLN A 93 18.82 -5.77 2.96
CA GLN A 93 19.97 -5.64 2.09
C GLN A 93 20.68 -4.33 2.40
N THR A 94 22.02 -4.33 2.35
CA THR A 94 22.81 -3.10 2.57
C THR A 94 24.00 -3.10 1.65
N GLN A 95 24.15 -2.03 0.87
CA GLN A 95 25.31 -1.78 0.03
C GLN A 95 26.02 -0.52 0.50
N ARG A 96 27.34 -0.64 0.70
CA ARG A 96 28.18 0.45 1.20
C ARG A 96 29.18 0.87 0.14
N LEU A 97 29.36 2.18 0.02
CA LEU A 97 30.53 2.78 -0.62
C LEU A 97 31.56 3.07 0.47
N THR A 98 32.78 2.58 0.30
CA THR A 98 33.90 2.81 1.22
C THR A 98 35.10 3.36 0.46
N ARG A 99 35.97 4.09 1.15
CA ARG A 99 37.29 4.47 0.64
C ARG A 99 38.27 3.29 0.72
N ASP A 100 39.49 3.49 0.21
CA ASP A 100 40.59 2.51 0.27
C ASP A 100 40.95 2.12 1.73
N ASP A 101 40.81 3.06 2.66
CA ASP A 101 41.03 2.84 4.10
C ASP A 101 39.84 2.16 4.82
N ARG A 102 38.82 1.75 4.06
CA ARG A 102 37.55 1.15 4.53
C ARG A 102 36.63 2.09 5.32
N SER A 103 36.96 3.37 5.43
CA SER A 103 36.01 4.34 6.00
C SER A 103 34.74 4.41 5.14
N PRO A 104 33.55 4.47 5.76
CA PRO A 104 32.30 4.52 5.02
C PRO A 104 32.09 5.91 4.41
N VAL A 105 31.71 5.93 3.12
CA VAL A 105 31.28 7.13 2.40
C VAL A 105 29.76 7.21 2.46
N SER A 106 29.08 6.18 1.98
CA SER A 106 27.61 6.10 2.03
C SER A 106 27.13 4.67 2.21
N SER A 107 25.89 4.51 2.67
CA SER A 107 25.20 3.23 2.75
C SER A 107 23.80 3.38 2.20
N THR A 108 23.39 2.44 1.34
CA THR A 108 21.99 2.26 0.94
C THR A 108 21.49 0.96 1.54
N SER A 109 20.41 1.02 2.30
CA SER A 109 19.81 -0.13 2.96
C SER A 109 18.34 -0.24 2.56
N TRP A 110 17.86 -1.44 2.28
CA TRP A 110 16.45 -1.65 1.94
C TRP A 110 15.96 -3.00 2.46
N CYS A 111 14.71 -3.04 2.87
CA CYS A 111 14.03 -4.26 3.29
C CYS A 111 13.31 -4.89 2.12
N CYS A 112 13.24 -6.22 2.11
CA CYS A 112 12.45 -6.94 1.13
C CYS A 112 12.12 -8.40 1.50
N GLY A 113 11.90 -8.71 2.78
CA GLY A 113 11.32 -10.00 3.19
C GLY A 113 9.78 -9.97 3.17
N ARG A 114 9.14 -11.09 2.78
CA ARG A 114 7.68 -11.39 2.77
C ARG A 114 6.75 -10.49 1.92
N MET A 115 7.14 -9.26 1.58
CA MET A 115 6.34 -8.33 0.76
C MET A 115 6.56 -8.55 -0.74
N SER A 116 5.46 -8.72 -1.48
CA SER A 116 5.40 -8.92 -2.92
C SER A 116 5.14 -7.64 -3.70
N TYR A 117 4.65 -6.57 -3.07
CA TYR A 117 4.27 -5.33 -3.75
C TYR A 117 4.91 -4.08 -3.16
N THR A 118 5.72 -4.22 -2.11
CA THR A 118 6.34 -3.08 -1.40
C THR A 118 7.84 -3.29 -1.19
N THR A 119 8.60 -2.22 -1.30
CA THR A 119 10.00 -2.12 -0.88
C THR A 119 10.22 -0.75 -0.23
N PHE A 120 11.00 -0.71 0.84
CA PHE A 120 11.32 0.53 1.53
C PHE A 120 12.75 0.48 2.04
N GLY A 121 13.34 1.65 2.22
CA GLY A 121 14.74 1.72 2.60
C GLY A 121 15.20 3.12 2.92
N THR A 122 16.52 3.23 3.06
CA THR A 122 17.23 4.43 3.45
C THR A 122 18.52 4.57 2.66
N TRP A 123 19.00 5.80 2.57
CA TRP A 123 20.34 6.13 2.13
C TRP A 123 20.97 7.11 3.12
N THR A 124 22.18 6.81 3.56
CA THR A 124 22.94 7.68 4.45
C THR A 124 24.27 8.04 3.80
N GLN A 125 24.56 9.33 3.72
CA GLN A 125 25.87 9.87 3.38
C GLN A 125 26.57 10.33 4.65
N TYR A 126 27.54 9.55 5.11
CA TYR A 126 28.24 9.76 6.38
C TYR A 126 29.10 11.03 6.40
N GLU A 127 29.67 11.43 5.27
CA GLU A 127 30.54 12.61 5.17
C GLU A 127 29.77 13.92 5.19
N LYS A 128 28.54 13.90 4.64
CA LYS A 128 27.66 15.06 4.57
C LYS A 128 26.64 15.10 5.70
N GLY A 129 26.57 14.06 6.52
CA GLY A 129 25.52 13.88 7.52
C GLY A 129 24.11 13.84 6.93
N GLN A 130 23.98 13.37 5.68
CA GLN A 130 22.69 13.32 4.98
C GLN A 130 22.02 11.97 5.23
N HIS A 131 20.72 12.00 5.50
CA HIS A 131 19.89 10.83 5.67
C HIS A 131 18.60 10.98 4.87
N GLU A 132 18.40 10.06 3.93
CA GLU A 132 17.23 10.02 3.06
C GLU A 132 16.49 8.70 3.24
N VAL A 133 15.18 8.76 3.05
CA VAL A 133 14.29 7.61 3.15
C VAL A 133 13.47 7.49 1.88
N PHE A 134 13.12 6.26 1.51
CA PHE A 134 12.32 5.98 0.33
C PHE A 134 11.41 4.78 0.55
N TYR A 135 10.33 4.73 -0.21
CA TYR A 135 9.56 3.52 -0.44
C TYR A 135 9.05 3.50 -1.88
N THR A 136 8.86 2.30 -2.40
CA THR A 136 8.26 2.07 -3.71
C THR A 136 7.39 0.82 -3.68
N GLY A 137 6.39 0.77 -4.55
CA GLY A 137 5.50 -0.36 -4.64
C GLY A 137 4.55 -0.33 -5.83
N ASP A 138 3.94 -1.49 -6.09
CA ASP A 138 2.85 -1.61 -7.04
C ASP A 138 1.58 -1.04 -6.40
N ALA A 139 1.38 0.27 -6.55
CA ALA A 139 0.34 1.01 -5.85
C ALA A 139 -1.08 0.50 -6.15
N THR A 140 -1.88 0.33 -5.09
CA THR A 140 -3.30 -0.02 -5.20
C THR A 140 -4.06 1.17 -5.80
N LEU A 141 -4.82 0.93 -6.87
CA LEU A 141 -5.72 1.95 -7.42
C LEU A 141 -6.73 2.41 -6.35
N ALA A 142 -7.03 3.70 -6.32
CA ALA A 142 -7.93 4.26 -5.31
C ALA A 142 -9.31 3.58 -5.27
N ALA A 143 -9.82 3.13 -6.42
CA ALA A 143 -11.07 2.37 -6.52
C ALA A 143 -11.00 0.93 -5.93
N ASN A 144 -9.79 0.38 -5.78
CA ASN A 144 -9.55 -0.97 -5.27
C ASN A 144 -9.17 -0.99 -3.78
N VAL A 145 -8.96 0.16 -3.16
CA VAL A 145 -8.80 0.24 -1.70
C VAL A 145 -10.16 -0.06 -1.05
N PRO A 146 -10.23 -0.98 -0.06
CA PRO A 146 -11.48 -1.26 0.64
C PRO A 146 -12.12 0.02 1.20
N THR A 147 -13.45 0.10 1.14
CA THR A 147 -14.22 1.27 1.60
C THR A 147 -14.96 1.02 2.91
N GLN A 148 -14.88 -0.21 3.45
CA GLN A 148 -15.57 -0.67 4.65
C GLN A 148 -14.71 -1.67 5.42
N GLY A 149 -15.04 -1.85 6.70
CA GLY A 149 -14.34 -2.78 7.58
C GLY A 149 -13.02 -2.23 8.11
N THR A 150 -12.33 -3.07 8.87
CA THR A 150 -11.04 -2.76 9.48
C THR A 150 -9.99 -3.78 9.06
N ALA A 151 -8.71 -3.40 9.18
CA ALA A 151 -7.59 -4.30 8.94
C ALA A 151 -6.39 -3.92 9.80
N THR A 152 -5.61 -4.93 10.18
CA THR A 152 -4.30 -4.74 10.81
C THR A 152 -3.21 -5.12 9.80
N TYR A 153 -2.20 -4.27 9.69
CA TYR A 153 -1.00 -4.51 8.89
C TYR A 153 0.19 -4.60 9.83
N VAL A 154 1.03 -5.62 9.66
CA VAL A 154 2.23 -5.84 10.46
C VAL A 154 3.44 -5.88 9.54
N GLY A 155 4.52 -5.24 9.96
CA GLY A 155 5.76 -5.19 9.21
C GLY A 155 6.84 -4.49 10.00
N HIS A 156 7.63 -3.66 9.34
CA HIS A 156 8.76 -2.99 9.95
C HIS A 156 8.91 -1.54 9.48
N GLY A 157 9.46 -0.70 10.36
CA GLY A 157 10.08 0.56 10.02
C GLY A 157 11.61 0.40 9.90
N MET A 158 12.24 1.26 9.12
CA MET A 158 13.68 1.30 8.93
C MET A 158 14.23 2.70 9.14
N ARG A 159 15.33 2.77 9.90
CA ARG A 159 16.22 3.92 9.98
C ARG A 159 17.64 3.44 9.78
N GLU A 160 18.36 4.04 8.85
CA GLU A 160 19.63 3.50 8.34
C GLU A 160 19.48 2.01 7.95
N ASN A 161 20.23 1.10 8.57
CA ASN A 161 20.10 -0.34 8.38
C ASN A 161 19.35 -1.06 9.53
N ILE A 162 18.72 -0.30 10.42
CA ILE A 162 18.05 -0.82 11.63
C ILE A 162 16.56 -1.00 11.35
N LEU A 163 16.06 -2.22 11.55
CA LEU A 163 14.62 -2.51 11.54
C LEU A 163 14.04 -2.38 12.94
N SER A 164 12.78 -1.94 13.00
CA SER A 164 11.94 -2.06 14.17
C SER A 164 10.54 -2.47 13.78
N ASP A 165 9.85 -3.19 14.65
CA ASP A 165 8.51 -3.69 14.37
C ASP A 165 7.52 -2.54 14.16
N ALA A 166 6.64 -2.71 13.18
CA ALA A 166 5.62 -1.74 12.85
C ALA A 166 4.24 -2.41 12.78
N SER A 167 3.23 -1.70 13.26
CA SER A 167 1.84 -2.11 13.20
C SER A 167 0.96 -0.94 12.80
N PHE A 168 -0.02 -1.19 11.94
CA PHE A 168 -0.97 -0.20 11.46
C PHE A 168 -2.38 -0.75 11.55
N ASN A 169 -3.26 0.00 12.20
CA ASN A 169 -4.68 -0.29 12.27
C ASN A 169 -5.42 0.66 11.35
N ILE A 170 -6.15 0.07 10.41
CA ILE A 170 -6.89 0.76 9.36
C ILE A 170 -8.38 0.60 9.63
N ASP A 171 -9.11 1.70 9.62
CA ASP A 171 -10.56 1.71 9.51
C ASP A 171 -10.92 2.33 8.17
N PHE A 172 -11.33 1.48 7.22
CA PHE A 172 -11.67 1.90 5.87
C PHE A 172 -12.97 2.68 5.80
N ALA A 173 -13.93 2.38 6.68
CA ALA A 173 -15.20 3.10 6.76
C ALA A 173 -14.99 4.52 7.32
N ALA A 174 -14.21 4.63 8.39
CA ALA A 174 -13.85 5.92 8.99
C ALA A 174 -12.75 6.66 8.21
N LYS A 175 -12.10 6.02 7.23
CA LYS A 175 -10.94 6.52 6.49
C LYS A 175 -9.81 6.97 7.40
N THR A 176 -9.49 6.17 8.41
CA THR A 176 -8.42 6.47 9.37
C THR A 176 -7.33 5.40 9.34
N ILE A 177 -6.11 5.84 9.63
CA ILE A 177 -4.94 5.00 9.82
C ILE A 177 -4.24 5.43 11.11
N ASN A 178 -3.99 4.46 11.98
CA ASN A 178 -3.19 4.66 13.19
C ASN A 178 -2.03 3.67 13.14
N GLY A 179 -0.80 4.16 13.25
CA GLY A 179 0.40 3.37 13.11
C GLY A 179 1.38 3.59 14.25
N THR A 180 2.19 2.58 14.51
CA THR A 180 3.32 2.66 15.43
C THR A 180 4.52 1.93 14.81
N ILE A 181 5.71 2.53 14.92
CA ILE A 181 6.99 1.81 14.78
C ILE A 181 7.62 1.79 16.17
N ALA A 182 7.88 0.60 16.70
CA ALA A 182 8.36 0.41 18.06
C ALA A 182 9.70 1.12 18.29
N GLY A 183 9.87 1.72 19.47
CA GLY A 183 11.16 2.25 19.91
C GLY A 183 12.03 1.16 20.55
N ASN A 184 13.35 1.30 20.42
CA ASN A 184 14.33 0.49 21.14
C ASN A 184 15.70 1.18 21.15
N ASP A 185 16.68 0.64 21.87
CA ASP A 185 18.01 1.24 22.03
C ASP A 185 18.76 1.46 20.70
N THR A 186 18.42 0.69 19.66
CA THR A 186 19.10 0.76 18.35
C THR A 186 18.34 1.63 17.35
N PHE A 187 17.01 1.53 17.31
CA PHE A 187 16.16 2.33 16.41
C PHE A 187 15.96 3.76 16.93
N GLY A 188 16.00 3.93 18.25
CA GLY A 188 15.67 5.15 18.96
C GLY A 188 14.22 5.16 19.45
N SER A 189 13.68 6.36 19.64
CA SER A 189 12.31 6.56 20.12
C SER A 189 11.26 5.93 19.20
N GLU A 190 10.16 5.49 19.80
CA GLU A 190 8.95 5.07 19.08
C GLU A 190 8.45 6.18 18.16
N ILE A 191 7.91 5.78 17.01
CA ILE A 191 7.18 6.67 16.10
C ILE A 191 5.69 6.33 16.15
N ALA A 192 4.89 7.22 16.73
CA ALA A 192 3.43 7.14 16.71
C ALA A 192 2.86 7.96 15.55
N MET A 193 1.88 7.41 14.82
CA MET A 193 1.31 7.99 13.61
C MET A 193 -0.22 7.95 13.66
N GLN A 194 -0.87 9.06 13.31
CA GLN A 194 -2.33 9.15 13.15
C GLN A 194 -2.67 9.99 11.93
N GLY A 195 -3.53 9.46 11.05
CA GLY A 195 -3.85 10.12 9.79
C GLY A 195 -5.11 9.60 9.12
N ASN A 196 -5.30 10.07 7.90
CA ASN A 196 -6.48 9.79 7.09
C ASN A 196 -6.12 9.14 5.76
N ILE A 197 -7.07 8.35 5.24
CA ILE A 197 -6.98 7.67 3.96
C ILE A 197 -7.67 8.51 2.89
N ALA A 198 -6.98 8.73 1.77
CA ALA A 198 -7.54 9.37 0.59
C ALA A 198 -6.79 8.94 -0.67
N ASN A 199 -7.52 8.80 -1.79
CA ASN A 199 -6.93 8.65 -3.13
C ASN A 199 -5.92 7.49 -3.26
N GLY A 200 -6.22 6.34 -2.64
CA GLY A 200 -5.32 5.18 -2.66
C GLY A 200 -4.15 5.25 -1.67
N GLY A 201 -3.96 6.39 -1.00
CA GLY A 201 -2.91 6.62 -0.03
C GLY A 201 -3.38 7.13 1.31
N PHE A 202 -2.43 7.59 2.10
CA PHE A 202 -2.68 8.14 3.43
C PHE A 202 -1.65 9.21 3.79
N THR A 203 -2.08 10.13 4.65
CA THR A 203 -1.24 11.18 5.22
C THR A 203 -1.68 11.51 6.63
N GLY A 204 -0.76 11.98 7.47
CA GLY A 204 -1.13 12.49 8.79
C GLY A 204 0.06 12.96 9.60
N ASN A 205 -0.14 13.03 10.91
CA ASN A 205 0.86 13.48 11.86
C ASN A 205 1.66 12.28 12.41
N ALA A 206 2.94 12.53 12.66
CA ALA A 206 3.83 11.62 13.37
C ALA A 206 4.40 12.29 14.62
N GLN A 207 4.73 11.51 15.64
CA GLN A 207 5.40 11.96 16.86
C GLN A 207 6.49 10.97 17.25
N SER A 208 7.68 11.47 17.60
CA SER A 208 8.80 10.62 18.04
C SER A 208 9.70 11.37 19.02
N GLY A 209 9.84 10.85 20.24
CA GLY A 209 10.76 11.43 21.23
C GLY A 209 10.51 12.93 21.53
N GLY A 210 9.26 13.37 21.48
CA GLY A 210 8.87 14.78 21.65
C GLY A 210 8.99 15.65 20.39
N GLN A 211 9.44 15.09 19.27
CA GLN A 211 9.47 15.77 17.97
C GLN A 211 8.17 15.52 17.20
N ALA A 212 7.57 16.60 16.71
CA ALA A 212 6.47 16.53 15.77
C ALA A 212 6.98 16.28 14.35
N GLY A 213 6.22 15.50 13.60
CA GLY A 213 6.50 15.16 12.22
C GLY A 213 5.23 14.88 11.43
N THR A 214 5.41 14.37 10.23
CA THR A 214 4.34 13.92 9.33
C THR A 214 4.64 12.54 8.82
N PHE A 215 3.62 11.83 8.37
CA PHE A 215 3.82 10.62 7.60
C PHE A 215 2.94 10.61 6.36
N THR A 216 3.41 9.92 5.34
CA THR A 216 2.71 9.75 4.07
C THR A 216 3.04 8.38 3.49
N GLY A 217 2.10 7.80 2.75
CA GLY A 217 2.31 6.52 2.10
C GLY A 217 1.14 6.12 1.23
N HIS A 218 1.22 4.90 0.68
CA HIS A 218 0.09 4.30 -0.02
C HIS A 218 -0.03 2.79 0.19
N PHE A 219 -1.24 2.31 -0.10
CA PHE A 219 -1.51 0.88 -0.19
C PHE A 219 -0.88 0.31 -1.47
N ASN A 220 -0.44 -0.95 -1.40
CA ASN A 220 0.21 -1.68 -2.48
C ASN A 220 -0.45 -3.04 -2.67
N GLY A 221 -0.39 -3.50 -3.92
CA GLY A 221 -1.00 -4.73 -4.38
C GLY A 221 -2.42 -4.54 -4.95
N PRO A 222 -2.96 -5.56 -5.63
CA PRO A 222 -4.27 -5.49 -6.28
C PRO A 222 -5.43 -5.08 -5.37
N THR A 223 -5.38 -5.47 -4.09
CA THR A 223 -6.48 -5.30 -3.12
C THR A 223 -6.03 -4.71 -1.78
N ALA A 224 -4.95 -3.90 -1.80
CA ALA A 224 -4.31 -3.34 -0.60
C ALA A 224 -3.80 -4.43 0.36
N GLU A 225 -3.08 -5.41 -0.16
CA GLU A 225 -2.46 -6.48 0.63
C GLU A 225 -1.29 -5.95 1.48
N GLU A 226 -0.68 -4.86 1.03
CA GLU A 226 0.48 -4.25 1.67
C GLU A 226 0.34 -2.73 1.74
N LEU A 227 1.21 -2.08 2.51
CA LEU A 227 1.38 -0.64 2.51
C LEU A 227 2.85 -0.28 2.64
N GLY A 228 3.21 0.91 2.15
CA GLY A 228 4.53 1.50 2.31
C GLY A 228 4.43 3.01 2.53
N GLY A 229 5.42 3.58 3.21
CA GLY A 229 5.41 5.01 3.49
C GLY A 229 6.68 5.52 4.18
N LEU A 230 6.65 6.81 4.50
CA LEU A 230 7.71 7.56 5.16
C LEU A 230 7.14 8.30 6.37
N ALA A 231 7.89 8.32 7.48
CA ALA A 231 7.72 9.25 8.58
C ALA A 231 8.87 10.27 8.53
N GLN A 232 8.52 11.55 8.55
CA GLN A 232 9.45 12.66 8.34
C GLN A 232 9.38 13.66 9.49
N PHE A 233 10.54 14.14 9.93
CA PHE A 233 10.72 15.06 11.05
C PHE A 233 11.63 16.23 10.65
N ALA A 234 11.62 17.29 11.46
CA ALA A 234 12.50 18.43 11.25
C ALA A 234 13.99 18.04 11.35
N ASP A 235 14.32 17.16 12.29
CA ASP A 235 15.61 16.46 12.30
C ASP A 235 15.52 15.28 11.31
N THR A 236 16.03 15.51 10.09
CA THR A 236 15.94 14.52 9.01
C THR A 236 16.71 13.24 9.30
N THR A 237 17.67 13.25 10.23
CA THR A 237 18.33 12.02 10.71
C THR A 237 17.39 11.09 11.46
N LYS A 238 16.20 11.58 11.84
CA LYS A 238 15.12 10.81 12.46
C LYS A 238 14.06 10.36 11.47
N ASN A 239 14.20 10.66 10.19
CA ASN A 239 13.28 10.10 9.20
C ASN A 239 13.32 8.57 9.25
N ALA A 240 12.19 7.96 8.89
CA ALA A 240 12.08 6.51 8.79
C ALA A 240 11.22 6.15 7.58
N SER A 241 11.57 5.08 6.89
CA SER A 241 10.68 4.43 5.94
C SER A 241 10.01 3.22 6.59
N PHE A 242 8.90 2.76 6.03
CA PHE A 242 8.20 1.60 6.56
C PHE A 242 7.45 0.84 5.48
N GLY A 243 7.15 -0.43 5.77
CA GLY A 243 6.27 -1.26 4.98
C GLY A 243 5.66 -2.39 5.83
N ALA A 244 4.43 -2.78 5.50
CA ALA A 244 3.68 -3.77 6.25
C ALA A 244 2.71 -4.57 5.38
N THR A 245 2.40 -5.79 5.81
CA THR A 245 1.47 -6.71 5.15
C THR A 245 0.22 -6.91 5.99
N ARG A 246 -0.95 -6.92 5.34
CA ARG A 246 -2.24 -7.19 5.97
C ARG A 246 -2.26 -8.58 6.62
N GLN A 247 -2.85 -8.67 7.81
CA GLN A 247 -3.03 -9.92 8.57
C GLN A 247 -4.38 -10.58 8.31
#